data_AF-X1QT33-F1
#
_entry.id   AF-X1QT33-F1
#
_cell.length_a   1.000
_cell.length_b   1.000
_cell.length_c   1.000
_cell.angle_alpha   90.00
_cell.angle_beta   90.00
_cell.angle_gamma   90.00
#
_symmetry.space_group_name_H-M   'P 1'
#
loop_
_entity.id
_entity.type
_entity.pdbx_description
1 polymer ?
#
loop_
_entity_poly.entity_id
_entity_poly.type
_entity_poly.pdbx_seq_one_letter_code
_entity_poly.pdbx_strand_id
1 'polypeptide(L)'
;MNLKLVDRRQRSYSLTESGRRVAEMAARITESAFAIERLAEVEQDAVEGEVIVTAPPAFVGTLIAPYVGKLNQSFPKLRLRLLATKEVKSLSRREADIAITLTRPHEQTSVIKRLGQLRFALCASASYLASTDDHVFIAYDESVEDTPQHSWLRKHVNGRPSVFFSNDL
;
A
#
# COMPACT_ATOMS: atom_id res chain seq x y z
N MET A 1 21.35 14.32 22.34
CA MET A 1 20.61 13.36 23.20
C MET A 1 21.30 12.01 23.11
N ASN A 2 21.68 11.39 24.23
CA ASN A 2 22.32 10.07 24.25
C ASN A 2 21.28 8.97 24.58
N LEU A 3 20.29 8.80 23.70
CA LEU A 3 19.18 7.87 23.87
C LEU A 3 19.14 6.91 22.68
N LYS A 4 19.19 5.60 22.96
CA LYS A 4 19.06 4.57 21.93
C LYS A 4 17.59 4.50 21.49
N LEU A 5 17.30 4.91 20.26
CA LEU A 5 15.93 4.93 19.71
C LEU A 5 15.62 3.70 18.85
N VAL A 6 16.66 3.08 18.28
CA VAL A 6 16.53 1.97 17.34
C VAL A 6 17.44 0.83 17.77
N ASP A 7 16.91 -0.38 17.76
CA ASP A 7 17.66 -1.62 17.80
C ASP A 7 17.90 -2.10 16.37
N ARG A 8 19.17 -2.10 15.95
CA ARG A 8 19.60 -2.63 14.66
C ARG A 8 20.00 -4.10 14.84
N ARG A 9 19.22 -5.01 14.23
CA ARG A 9 19.54 -6.44 14.09
C ARG A 9 20.03 -6.70 12.66
N GLN A 10 20.68 -7.86 12.43
CA GLN A 10 21.30 -8.19 11.14
C GLN A 10 20.35 -8.14 9.93
N ARG A 11 19.03 -8.24 10.14
CA ARG A 11 18.02 -8.20 9.07
C ARG A 11 16.81 -7.31 9.39
N SER A 12 16.81 -6.56 10.49
CA SER A 12 15.66 -5.73 10.87
C SER A 12 16.05 -4.55 11.75
N TYR A 13 15.22 -3.50 11.68
CA TYR A 13 15.28 -2.36 12.58
C TYR A 13 13.99 -2.34 13.39
N SER A 14 14.10 -2.28 14.72
CA SER A 14 12.96 -2.14 15.62
C SER A 14 13.15 -0.92 16.51
N LEU A 15 12.07 -0.20 16.80
CA LEU A 15 12.13 0.90 17.76
C LEU A 15 12.34 0.35 19.18
N THR A 16 13.19 1.01 19.96
CA THR A 16 13.22 0.81 21.41
C THR A 16 11.96 1.42 22.02
N GLU A 17 11.67 1.16 23.30
CA GLU A 17 10.52 1.79 23.97
C GLU A 17 10.65 3.33 23.98
N SER A 18 11.86 3.82 24.21
CA SER A 18 12.17 5.25 24.07
C SER A 18 11.99 5.75 22.63
N GLY A 19 12.38 4.94 21.64
CA GLY A 19 12.14 5.21 20.23
C GLY A 19 10.65 5.33 19.88
N ARG A 20 9.81 4.46 20.45
CA ARG A 20 8.35 4.48 20.26
C ARG A 20 7.74 5.76 20.82
N ARG A 21 8.11 6.13 22.06
CA ARG A 21 7.65 7.37 22.71
C ARG A 21 8.11 8.63 21.96
N VAL A 22 9.36 8.67 21.51
CA VAL A 22 9.88 9.78 20.70
C VAL A 22 9.18 9.84 19.35
N ALA A 23 8.92 8.71 18.70
CA ALA A 23 8.18 8.66 17.44
C ALA A 23 6.75 9.20 17.59
N GLU A 24 6.05 8.87 18.69
CA GLU A 24 4.71 9.42 18.97
C GLU A 24 4.74 10.93 19.16
N MET A 25 5.72 11.48 19.89
CA MET A 25 5.86 12.93 20.07
C MET A 25 6.22 13.62 18.75
N ALA A 26 7.16 13.04 18.00
CA ALA A 26 7.58 13.54 16.70
C ALA A 26 6.42 13.56 15.70
N ALA A 27 5.54 12.55 15.74
CA ALA A 27 4.34 12.49 14.92
C ALA A 27 3.34 13.61 15.26
N ARG A 28 3.18 13.98 16.54
CA ARG A 28 2.33 15.12 16.93
C ARG A 28 2.92 16.46 16.51
N ILE A 29 4.22 16.66 16.67
CA ILE A 29 4.92 17.89 16.23
C ILE A 29 4.77 18.07 14.71
N THR A 30 4.99 16.97 13.99
CA THR A 30 4.72 16.80 12.57
C THR A 30 3.30 17.23 12.20
N GLU A 31 2.29 16.67 12.85
CA GLU A 31 0.89 16.99 12.58
C GLU A 31 0.59 18.48 12.79
N SER A 32 1.12 19.09 13.85
CA SER A 32 1.00 20.52 14.12
C SER A 32 1.70 21.38 13.07
N ALA A 33 2.91 21.00 12.62
CA ALA A 33 3.61 21.71 11.55
C ALA A 33 2.80 21.71 10.25
N PHE A 34 2.18 20.58 9.90
CA PHE A 34 1.30 20.51 8.75
C PHE A 34 0.00 21.30 8.92
N ALA A 35 -0.55 21.37 10.12
CA ALA A 35 -1.70 22.23 10.38
C ALA A 35 -1.36 23.70 10.14
N ILE A 36 -0.13 24.12 10.48
CA ILE A 36 0.38 25.46 10.20
C ILE A 36 0.60 25.67 8.70
N GLU A 37 1.21 24.72 7.99
CA GLU A 37 1.39 24.79 6.53
C GLU A 37 0.04 24.89 5.80
N ARG A 38 -0.94 24.04 6.15
CA ARG A 38 -2.30 24.14 5.58
C ARG A 38 -2.97 25.47 5.88
N LEU A 39 -2.75 26.05 7.07
CA LEU A 39 -3.28 27.36 7.41
C LEU A 39 -2.64 28.47 6.55
N ALA A 40 -1.36 28.33 6.19
CA ALA A 40 -0.66 29.23 5.29
C ALA A 40 -1.07 29.03 3.81
N GLU A 41 -1.37 27.79 3.39
CA GLU A 41 -1.86 27.46 2.05
C GLU A 41 -3.28 27.99 1.79
N VAL A 42 -4.10 28.21 2.82
CA VAL A 42 -5.42 28.87 2.67
C VAL A 42 -5.28 30.29 2.10
N GLU A 43 -4.11 30.94 2.19
CA GLU A 43 -3.85 32.24 1.56
C GLU A 43 -3.28 32.15 0.13
N GLN A 44 -2.93 30.96 -0.38
CA GLN A 44 -2.36 30.78 -1.72
C GLN A 44 -3.02 29.63 -2.49
N ASP A 45 -3.88 29.97 -3.46
CA ASP A 45 -4.60 29.07 -4.38
C ASP A 45 -3.71 28.17 -5.30
N ALA A 46 -2.42 28.00 -5.01
CA ALA A 46 -1.51 27.23 -5.85
C ALA A 46 -1.34 25.79 -5.34
N VAL A 47 -1.75 24.80 -6.16
CA VAL A 47 -1.42 23.39 -5.92
C VAL A 47 0.05 23.14 -6.27
N GLU A 48 0.92 23.14 -5.26
CA GLU A 48 2.37 22.91 -5.38
C GLU A 48 2.91 22.01 -4.25
N GLY A 49 4.14 21.49 -4.40
CA GLY A 49 4.78 20.64 -3.39
C GLY A 49 4.96 19.17 -3.80
N GLU A 50 5.46 18.33 -2.89
CA GLU A 50 5.59 16.88 -3.09
C GLU A 50 4.43 16.12 -2.44
N VAL A 51 3.84 15.17 -3.16
CA VAL A 51 2.84 14.24 -2.64
C VAL A 51 3.33 12.81 -2.83
N ILE A 52 3.47 12.08 -1.73
CA ILE A 52 3.91 10.70 -1.68
C ILE A 52 2.68 9.79 -1.64
N VAL A 53 2.54 8.97 -2.67
CA VAL A 53 1.45 7.98 -2.77
C VAL A 53 2.03 6.59 -2.68
N THR A 54 1.52 5.78 -1.75
CA THR A 54 1.80 4.34 -1.66
C THR A 54 0.64 3.54 -2.22
N ALA A 55 0.96 2.50 -3.00
CA ALA A 55 -0.04 1.58 -3.54
C ALA A 55 0.59 0.22 -3.92
N PRO A 56 -0.19 -0.87 -3.97
CA PRO A 56 0.25 -2.13 -4.57
C PRO A 56 0.83 -1.93 -5.98
N PRO A 57 1.90 -2.64 -6.37
CA PRO A 57 2.55 -2.48 -7.67
C PRO A 57 1.57 -2.55 -8.87
N ALA A 58 0.64 -3.51 -8.84
CA ALA A 58 -0.39 -3.64 -9.85
C ALA A 58 -1.24 -2.36 -10.01
N PHE A 59 -1.56 -1.67 -8.91
CA PHE A 59 -2.36 -0.45 -8.93
C PHE A 59 -1.57 0.75 -9.44
N VAL A 60 -0.27 0.84 -9.12
CA VAL A 60 0.59 1.89 -9.65
C VAL A 60 0.59 1.85 -11.17
N GLY A 61 0.84 0.68 -11.76
CA GLY A 61 0.89 0.53 -13.22
C GLY A 61 -0.46 0.66 -13.92
N THR A 62 -1.53 0.08 -13.36
CA THR A 62 -2.83 -0.03 -14.06
C THR A 62 -3.83 1.06 -13.73
N LEU A 63 -3.77 1.64 -12.52
CA LEU A 63 -4.77 2.60 -12.03
C LEU A 63 -4.23 4.02 -11.90
N ILE A 64 -2.95 4.19 -11.57
CA ILE A 64 -2.37 5.51 -11.29
C ILE A 64 -1.62 6.05 -12.52
N ALA A 65 -0.66 5.29 -13.03
CA ALA A 65 0.22 5.70 -14.12
C ALA A 65 -0.50 6.30 -15.35
N PRO A 66 -1.65 5.77 -15.81
CA PRO A 66 -2.36 6.34 -16.96
C PRO A 66 -2.80 7.81 -16.79
N TYR A 67 -2.96 8.29 -15.56
CA TYR A 67 -3.46 9.64 -15.26
C TYR A 67 -2.37 10.63 -14.87
N VAL A 68 -1.14 10.16 -14.60
CA VAL A 68 -0.03 11.01 -14.11
C VAL A 68 0.30 12.13 -15.11
N GLY A 69 0.29 11.83 -16.41
CA GLY A 69 0.55 12.84 -17.45
C GLY A 69 -0.47 13.99 -17.42
N LYS A 70 -1.76 13.65 -17.28
CA LYS A 70 -2.83 14.65 -17.17
C LYS A 70 -2.71 15.47 -15.88
N LEU A 71 -2.41 14.80 -14.76
CA LEU A 71 -2.20 15.47 -13.47
C LEU A 71 -1.07 16.49 -13.55
N ASN A 72 0.07 16.11 -14.13
CA ASN A 72 1.23 16.99 -14.28
C ASN A 72 0.94 18.20 -15.19
N GLN A 73 0.11 18.04 -16.23
CA GLN A 73 -0.32 19.16 -17.06
C GLN A 73 -1.23 20.14 -16.33
N SER A 74 -2.16 19.64 -15.50
CA SER A 74 -3.07 20.47 -14.71
C SER A 74 -2.38 21.14 -13.51
N PHE A 75 -1.37 20.50 -12.93
CA PHE A 75 -0.65 20.96 -11.75
C PHE A 75 0.87 20.84 -11.94
N PRO A 76 1.49 21.72 -12.75
CA PRO A 76 2.91 21.59 -13.13
C PRO A 76 3.90 21.81 -11.98
N LYS A 77 3.45 22.39 -10.86
CA LYS A 77 4.25 22.57 -9.65
C LYS A 77 4.10 21.43 -8.65
N LEU A 78 3.22 20.48 -8.90
CA LEU A 78 3.00 19.31 -8.07
C LEU A 78 4.00 18.21 -8.46
N ARG A 79 4.76 17.70 -7.49
CA ARG A 79 5.66 16.55 -7.64
C ARG A 79 5.02 15.31 -7.05
N LEU A 80 4.71 14.34 -7.88
CA LEU A 80 4.14 13.07 -7.43
C LEU A 80 5.24 12.02 -7.22
N ARG A 81 5.37 11.49 -6.00
CA ARG A 81 6.28 10.39 -5.69
C ARG A 81 5.48 9.11 -5.45
N LEU A 82 5.57 8.17 -6.39
CA LEU A 82 4.87 6.88 -6.31
C LEU A 82 5.76 5.81 -5.68
N LEU A 83 5.30 5.21 -4.59
CA LEU A 83 5.97 4.11 -3.90
C LEU A 83 5.15 2.83 -4.09
N ALA A 84 5.64 1.95 -4.94
CA ALA A 84 5.02 0.65 -5.17
C ALA A 84 5.38 -0.30 -4.02
N THR A 85 4.41 -0.60 -3.15
CA THR A 85 4.62 -1.48 -1.99
C THR A 85 3.34 -2.22 -1.61
N LYS A 86 3.51 -3.46 -1.14
CA LYS A 86 2.43 -4.27 -0.54
C LYS A 86 2.28 -4.00 0.97
N GLU A 87 3.28 -3.38 1.61
CA GLU A 87 3.23 -3.02 3.03
C GLU A 87 2.31 -1.82 3.25
N VAL A 88 1.50 -1.87 4.32
CA VAL A 88 0.78 -0.70 4.82
C VAL A 88 1.82 0.25 5.44
N LYS A 89 2.27 1.22 4.65
CA LYS A 89 3.12 2.31 5.14
C LYS A 89 2.30 3.25 6.01
N SER A 90 2.90 3.72 7.09
CA SER A 90 2.18 4.51 8.09
C SER A 90 2.00 5.95 7.58
N LEU A 91 0.75 6.33 7.35
CA LEU A 91 0.36 7.73 7.09
C LEU A 91 0.68 8.62 8.30
N SER A 92 0.47 8.08 9.50
CA SER A 92 0.77 8.74 10.78
C SER A 92 2.28 9.01 11.00
N ARG A 93 3.17 8.25 10.36
CA ARG A 93 4.64 8.45 10.39
C ARG A 93 5.18 9.18 9.15
N ARG A 94 4.32 9.75 8.30
CA ARG A 94 4.70 10.42 7.04
C ARG A 94 5.52 9.55 6.09
N GLU A 95 5.29 8.24 6.09
CA GLU A 95 5.88 7.39 5.05
C GLU A 95 5.13 7.55 3.72
N ALA A 96 3.91 8.11 3.77
CA ALA A 96 3.09 8.52 2.63
C ALA A 96 2.06 9.59 3.04
N ASP A 97 1.60 10.39 2.07
CA ASP A 97 0.48 11.33 2.23
C ASP A 97 -0.85 10.66 1.84
N ILE A 98 -0.80 9.74 0.88
CA ILE A 98 -1.94 8.95 0.41
C ILE A 98 -1.54 7.47 0.36
N ALA A 99 -2.38 6.59 0.90
CA ALA A 99 -2.24 5.14 0.77
C ALA A 99 -3.46 4.56 0.06
N ILE A 100 -3.23 3.86 -1.05
CA ILE A 100 -4.25 3.09 -1.77
C ILE A 100 -4.04 1.63 -1.42
N THR A 101 -5.02 1.02 -0.74
CA THR A 101 -4.92 -0.35 -0.21
C THR A 101 -6.08 -1.24 -0.67
N LEU A 102 -5.84 -2.55 -0.70
CA LEU A 102 -6.87 -3.57 -0.96
C LEU A 102 -7.72 -3.88 0.28
N THR A 103 -7.16 -3.65 1.47
CA THR A 103 -7.82 -3.82 2.77
C THR A 103 -8.24 -2.48 3.33
N ARG A 104 -9.34 -2.46 4.09
CA ARG A 104 -9.79 -1.24 4.76
C ARG A 104 -8.79 -0.88 5.86
N PRO A 105 -8.21 0.34 5.87
CA PRO A 105 -7.32 0.76 6.95
C PRO A 105 -8.06 0.82 8.28
N HIS A 106 -7.37 0.50 9.37
CA HIS A 106 -7.91 0.56 10.74
C HIS A 106 -7.39 1.74 11.57
N GLU A 107 -6.45 2.54 11.05
CA GLU A 107 -5.90 3.69 11.78
C GLU A 107 -6.94 4.82 11.90
N GLN A 108 -7.15 5.30 13.13
CA GLN A 108 -8.25 6.21 13.51
C GLN A 108 -8.08 7.66 13.02
N THR A 109 -6.89 8.05 12.54
CA THR A 109 -6.57 9.44 12.17
C THR A 109 -6.68 9.72 10.66
N SER A 110 -7.06 8.74 9.86
CA SER A 110 -7.09 8.87 8.39
C SER A 110 -8.51 9.08 7.85
N VAL A 111 -8.68 10.01 6.91
CA VAL A 111 -9.90 10.10 6.10
C VAL A 111 -9.89 8.92 5.12
N ILE A 112 -10.82 7.98 5.30
CA ILE A 112 -10.92 6.78 4.46
C ILE A 112 -11.98 6.99 3.37
N LYS A 113 -11.57 6.87 2.09
CA LYS A 113 -12.47 6.89 0.95
C LYS A 113 -12.41 5.59 0.16
N ARG A 114 -13.56 4.96 -0.09
CA ARG A 114 -13.65 3.78 -0.97
C ARG A 114 -13.49 4.21 -2.43
N LEU A 115 -12.50 3.66 -3.13
CA LEU A 115 -12.28 3.92 -4.56
C LEU A 115 -13.05 2.96 -5.47
N GLY A 116 -13.30 1.73 -5.02
CA GLY A 116 -13.98 0.73 -5.83
C GLY A 116 -14.10 -0.64 -5.16
N GLN A 117 -14.25 -1.68 -5.98
CA GLN A 117 -14.25 -3.08 -5.57
C GLN A 117 -13.47 -3.91 -6.59
N LEU A 118 -12.51 -4.69 -6.11
CA LEU A 118 -11.82 -5.69 -6.92
C LEU A 118 -12.54 -7.03 -6.79
N ARG A 119 -12.75 -7.72 -7.90
CA ARG A 119 -13.28 -9.09 -7.94
C ARG A 119 -12.17 -10.03 -8.41
N PHE A 120 -12.01 -11.14 -7.70
CA PHE A 120 -11.11 -12.21 -8.08
C PHE A 120 -11.89 -13.29 -8.83
N ALA A 121 -11.23 -13.95 -9.79
CA ALA A 121 -11.77 -15.05 -10.57
C ALA A 121 -10.69 -16.09 -10.83
N LEU A 122 -11.11 -17.35 -10.97
CA LEU A 122 -10.25 -18.41 -11.48
C LEU A 122 -10.32 -18.39 -13.01
N CYS A 123 -9.16 -18.40 -13.65
CA CYS A 123 -9.05 -18.37 -15.10
C CYS A 123 -8.24 -19.57 -15.57
N ALA A 124 -8.63 -20.11 -16.73
CA ALA A 124 -7.95 -21.21 -17.40
C ALA A 124 -8.19 -21.11 -18.91
N SER A 125 -7.30 -21.69 -19.71
CA SER A 125 -7.56 -21.83 -21.15
C SER A 125 -8.66 -22.87 -21.38
N ALA A 126 -9.45 -22.69 -22.44
CA ALA A 126 -10.49 -23.66 -22.81
C ALA A 126 -9.90 -25.06 -23.07
N SER A 127 -8.71 -25.13 -23.67
CA SER A 127 -8.00 -26.40 -23.92
C SER A 127 -7.61 -27.13 -22.63
N TYR A 128 -7.17 -26.40 -21.60
CA TYR A 128 -6.85 -26.99 -20.31
C TYR A 128 -8.10 -27.55 -19.63
N LEU A 129 -9.19 -26.78 -19.65
CA LEU A 129 -10.47 -27.21 -19.07
C LEU A 129 -11.04 -28.46 -19.74
N ALA A 130 -10.80 -28.65 -21.04
CA ALA A 130 -11.23 -29.83 -21.77
C ALA A 130 -10.32 -31.06 -21.58
N SER A 131 -9.11 -30.88 -21.03
CA SER A 131 -8.08 -31.93 -20.98
C SER A 131 -8.19 -32.88 -19.79
N THR A 132 -8.81 -32.45 -18.70
CA THR A 132 -8.97 -33.21 -17.45
C THR A 132 -10.01 -32.52 -16.58
N ASP A 133 -10.79 -33.27 -15.79
CA ASP A 133 -11.65 -32.69 -14.75
C ASP A 133 -10.88 -32.44 -13.43
N ASP A 134 -9.73 -33.09 -13.26
CA ASP A 134 -8.84 -32.96 -12.10
C ASP A 134 -7.88 -31.77 -12.26
N HIS A 135 -8.45 -30.56 -12.26
CA HIS A 135 -7.65 -29.35 -12.41
C HIS A 135 -6.75 -29.08 -11.21
N VAL A 136 -5.48 -28.81 -11.51
CA VAL A 136 -4.49 -28.29 -10.56
C VAL A 136 -4.41 -26.76 -10.64
N PHE A 137 -3.91 -26.14 -9.57
CA PHE A 137 -3.91 -24.68 -9.40
C PHE A 137 -2.52 -24.08 -9.37
N ILE A 138 -2.47 -22.80 -9.75
CA ILE A 138 -1.39 -21.89 -9.45
C ILE A 138 -1.81 -21.08 -8.21
N ALA A 139 -0.95 -21.02 -7.20
CA ALA A 139 -1.23 -20.36 -5.93
C ALA A 139 -0.20 -19.28 -5.58
N TYR A 140 -0.53 -18.46 -4.58
CA TYR A 140 0.46 -17.55 -4.01
C TYR A 140 1.42 -18.32 -3.10
N ASP A 141 2.69 -17.94 -3.09
CA ASP A 141 3.66 -18.45 -2.12
C ASP A 141 3.43 -17.89 -0.70
N GLU A 142 4.23 -18.36 0.26
CA GLU A 142 4.15 -17.98 1.68
C GLU A 142 4.52 -16.50 1.93
N SER A 143 5.11 -15.79 0.97
CA SER A 143 5.46 -14.37 1.15
C SER A 143 4.25 -13.43 1.12
N VAL A 144 3.06 -13.96 0.80
CA VAL A 144 1.80 -13.21 0.63
C VAL A 144 0.73 -13.62 1.67
N GLU A 145 1.16 -14.17 2.81
CA GLU A 145 0.30 -14.47 3.96
C GLU A 145 -0.54 -13.24 4.36
N ASP A 146 -1.79 -13.50 4.75
CA ASP A 146 -2.78 -12.48 5.18
C ASP A 146 -3.28 -11.48 4.13
N THR A 147 -3.10 -11.73 2.84
CA THR A 147 -3.75 -10.90 1.80
C THR A 147 -5.16 -11.38 1.43
N PRO A 148 -6.08 -10.46 1.04
CA PRO A 148 -7.43 -10.82 0.59
C PRO A 148 -7.44 -11.79 -0.60
N GLN A 149 -6.53 -11.62 -1.56
CA GLN A 149 -6.41 -12.48 -2.74
C GLN A 149 -5.96 -13.90 -2.39
N HIS A 150 -4.99 -14.06 -1.48
CA HIS A 150 -4.53 -15.37 -1.01
C HIS A 150 -5.65 -16.10 -0.25
N SER A 151 -6.31 -15.39 0.67
CA SER A 151 -7.47 -15.91 1.41
C SER A 151 -8.63 -16.32 0.50
N TRP A 152 -8.90 -15.52 -0.54
CA TRP A 152 -9.93 -15.82 -1.53
C TRP A 152 -9.59 -17.09 -2.31
N LEU A 153 -8.35 -17.19 -2.83
CA LEU A 153 -7.91 -18.33 -3.63
C LEU A 153 -8.01 -19.64 -2.84
N ARG A 154 -7.48 -19.67 -1.61
CA ARG A 154 -7.53 -20.87 -0.75
C ARG A 154 -8.95 -21.39 -0.54
N LYS A 155 -9.92 -20.48 -0.36
CA LYS A 155 -11.34 -20.84 -0.23
C LYS A 155 -11.92 -21.45 -1.50
N HIS A 156 -11.48 -21.03 -2.68
CA HIS A 156 -12.01 -21.49 -3.98
C HIS A 156 -11.32 -22.74 -4.53
N VAL A 157 -10.06 -22.97 -4.15
CA VAL A 157 -9.32 -24.19 -4.54
C VAL A 157 -9.91 -25.44 -3.85
N ASN A 158 -10.52 -25.29 -2.67
CA ASN A 158 -11.28 -26.34 -1.96
C ASN A 158 -10.49 -27.66 -1.79
N GLY A 159 -9.22 -27.58 -1.41
CA GLY A 159 -8.35 -28.74 -1.18
C GLY A 159 -7.75 -29.38 -2.43
N ARG A 160 -8.05 -28.88 -3.63
CA ARG A 160 -7.40 -29.32 -4.87
C ARG A 160 -5.91 -28.93 -4.88
N PRO A 161 -5.04 -29.71 -5.53
CA PRO A 161 -3.60 -29.49 -5.48
C PRO A 161 -3.21 -28.19 -6.19
N SER A 162 -2.26 -27.47 -5.60
CA SER A 162 -1.53 -26.37 -6.26
C SER A 162 -0.13 -26.85 -6.60
N VAL A 163 0.28 -26.68 -7.85
CA VAL A 163 1.55 -27.23 -8.37
C VAL A 163 2.62 -26.17 -8.64
N PHE A 164 2.22 -24.90 -8.62
CA PHE A 164 3.10 -23.76 -8.84
C PHE A 164 2.72 -22.63 -7.89
N PHE A 165 3.73 -21.93 -7.37
CA PHE A 165 3.58 -20.89 -6.37
C PHE A 165 4.34 -19.63 -6.81
N SER A 166 3.73 -18.46 -6.66
CA SER A 166 4.33 -17.16 -7.00
C SER A 166 3.97 -16.09 -5.97
N ASN A 167 4.83 -15.12 -5.74
CA ASN A 167 4.51 -13.96 -4.91
C ASN A 167 3.64 -12.91 -5.63
N ASP A 168 3.44 -13.08 -6.94
CA ASP A 168 2.61 -12.23 -7.81
C ASP A 168 1.95 -13.08 -8.91
N LEU A 169 0.61 -12.99 -9.01
CA LEU A 169 -0.22 -13.74 -9.97
C LEU A 169 -1.01 -12.81 -10.87
#